data_AF-A0A424M8X9-F1
#
_entry.id   AF-A0A424M8X9-F1
#
_cell.length_a   1.000
_cell.length_b   1.000
_cell.length_c   1.000
_cell.angle_alpha   90.00
_cell.angle_beta   90.00
_cell.angle_gamma   90.00
#
_symmetry.space_group_name_H-M   'P 1'
#
loop_
_entity.id
_entity.type
_entity.pdbx_description
1 polymer ?
#
loop_
_entity_poly.entity_id
_entity_poly.type
_entity_poly.pdbx_seq_one_letter_code
_entity_poly.pdbx_strand_id
1 'polypeptide(L)'
;MNLTPLITACFVLGFFLGCSSKNLDKEFDCEGTKIKFNDYERFFEVGGIELSSQQDFFMNQITIFGKFNQNIEEAIIATFNKINQELELKDSNGIITKQCIELLEDTN
;
A
#
# COMPACT_ATOMS: atom_id res chain seq x y z
N MET A 1 38.51 -1.58 52.02
CA MET A 1 37.14 -2.05 52.26
C MET A 1 36.17 -0.97 51.81
N ASN A 2 35.10 -1.40 51.13
CA ASN A 2 33.89 -0.68 50.66
C ASN A 2 34.04 0.09 49.33
N LEU A 3 33.58 -0.46 48.18
CA LEU A 3 32.19 -0.50 47.64
C LEU A 3 31.61 0.93 47.52
N THR A 4 31.11 1.47 46.41
CA THR A 4 30.70 1.05 45.04
C THR A 4 30.35 2.35 44.29
N PRO A 5 30.49 2.47 42.96
CA PRO A 5 29.96 3.63 42.23
C PRO A 5 28.44 3.50 42.04
N LEU A 6 27.70 4.53 42.44
CA LEU A 6 26.25 4.65 42.25
C LEU A 6 25.94 4.78 40.75
N ILE A 7 25.59 3.65 40.14
CA ILE A 7 24.96 3.57 38.83
C ILE A 7 23.66 4.38 38.91
N THR A 8 23.60 5.52 38.22
CA THR A 8 22.33 6.14 37.89
C THR A 8 22.29 6.31 36.39
N ALA A 9 21.79 5.26 35.74
CA ALA A 9 21.38 5.30 34.34
C ALA A 9 20.25 6.32 34.21
N CYS A 10 20.55 7.51 33.68
CA CYS A 10 19.50 8.38 33.17
C CYS A 10 19.03 7.81 31.84
N PHE A 11 17.96 7.03 31.98
CA PHE A 11 16.98 6.63 30.98
C PHE A 11 17.01 7.49 29.72
N VAL A 12 17.25 6.79 28.60
CA VAL A 12 16.94 7.19 27.23
C VAL A 12 15.60 7.93 27.23
N LEU A 13 15.61 9.23 26.95
CA LEU A 13 14.40 9.97 26.62
C LEU A 13 13.78 9.30 25.39
N GLY A 14 12.67 8.60 25.62
CA GLY A 14 11.90 7.98 24.57
C GLY A 14 11.44 9.03 23.58
N PHE A 15 11.90 8.90 22.34
CA PHE A 15 11.30 9.52 21.17
C PHE A 15 9.92 8.90 20.93
N PHE A 16 8.96 9.18 21.83
CA PHE A 16 7.54 8.99 21.57
C PHE A 16 6.96 10.33 21.04
N LEU A 17 7.58 10.87 20.00
CA LEU A 17 6.80 11.67 19.06
C LEU A 17 5.94 10.64 18.32
N GLY A 18 4.75 10.40 18.88
CA GLY A 18 3.77 9.50 18.29
C GLY A 18 3.67 9.80 16.81
N CYS A 19 3.98 8.81 15.98
CA CYS A 19 3.62 8.84 14.58
C CYS A 19 2.14 9.18 14.54
N SER A 20 1.80 10.40 14.09
CA SER A 20 0.45 10.67 13.61
C SER A 20 0.15 9.54 12.64
N SER A 21 -0.81 8.67 13.00
CA SER A 21 -1.36 7.69 12.07
C SER A 21 -2.07 8.50 10.99
N LYS A 22 -1.29 9.01 10.04
CA LYS A 22 -1.84 9.42 8.75
C LYS A 22 -2.64 8.22 8.30
N ASN A 23 -3.90 8.45 7.94
CA ASN A 23 -4.74 7.39 7.41
C ASN A 23 -3.91 6.63 6.37
N LEU A 24 -3.64 5.35 6.67
CA LEU A 24 -2.77 4.51 5.83
C LEU A 24 -3.55 4.01 4.61
N ASP A 25 -4.87 4.18 4.64
CA ASP A 25 -5.73 4.04 3.50
C ASP A 25 -5.41 5.15 2.49
N LYS A 26 -5.08 4.70 1.30
CA LYS A 26 -4.77 5.55 0.15
C LYS A 26 -5.77 5.25 -0.94
N GLU A 27 -6.42 6.29 -1.44
CA GLU A 27 -7.32 6.21 -2.57
C GLU A 27 -6.78 7.01 -3.76
N PHE A 28 -6.92 6.47 -4.97
CA PHE A 28 -6.54 7.15 -6.21
C PHE A 28 -7.65 6.99 -7.26
N ASP A 29 -7.82 7.99 -8.11
CA ASP A 29 -8.61 7.89 -9.34
C ASP A 29 -7.69 7.76 -10.56
N CYS A 30 -7.77 6.62 -11.24
CA CYS A 30 -7.04 6.31 -12.47
C CYS A 30 -8.00 6.38 -13.66
N GLU A 31 -8.30 7.60 -14.13
CA GLU A 31 -9.21 7.86 -15.26
C GLU A 31 -10.57 7.16 -15.11
N GLY A 32 -11.21 7.31 -13.94
CA GLY A 32 -12.50 6.70 -13.60
C GLY A 32 -12.39 5.31 -12.98
N THR A 33 -11.18 4.75 -12.84
CA THR A 33 -10.93 3.50 -12.09
C THR A 33 -10.39 3.83 -10.71
N LYS A 34 -11.18 3.57 -9.67
CA LYS A 34 -10.75 3.80 -8.29
C LYS A 34 -9.77 2.73 -7.83
N ILE A 35 -8.67 3.14 -7.23
CA ILE A 35 -7.69 2.29 -6.56
C ILE A 35 -7.72 2.59 -5.08
N LYS A 36 -7.75 1.55 -4.25
CA LYS A 36 -7.59 1.69 -2.80
C LYS A 36 -6.52 0.74 -2.31
N PHE A 37 -5.66 1.18 -1.41
CA PHE A 37 -4.73 0.28 -0.74
C PHE A 37 -4.37 0.75 0.66
N ASN A 38 -3.93 -0.21 1.47
CA ASN A 38 -3.34 0.03 2.77
C ASN A 38 -2.08 -0.82 2.93
N ASP A 39 -0.95 -0.15 3.15
CA ASP A 39 0.36 -0.79 3.26
C ASP A 39 0.49 -1.70 4.50
N TYR A 40 -0.15 -1.30 5.61
CA TYR A 40 -0.10 -2.02 6.87
C TYR A 40 -1.00 -3.24 6.87
N GLU A 41 -2.24 -3.08 6.42
CA GLU A 41 -3.22 -4.16 6.33
C GLU A 41 -2.98 -5.09 5.14
N ARG A 42 -2.06 -4.72 4.24
CA ARG A 42 -1.76 -5.45 3.00
C ARG A 42 -3.00 -5.57 2.11
N PHE A 43 -3.83 -4.53 2.10
CA PHE A 43 -5.08 -4.44 1.36
C PHE A 43 -4.90 -3.77 0.00
N PHE A 44 -5.56 -4.29 -1.03
CA PHE A 44 -5.57 -3.69 -2.37
C PHE A 44 -6.89 -3.95 -3.09
N GLU A 45 -7.53 -2.89 -3.56
CA GLU A 45 -8.78 -2.92 -4.33
C GLU A 45 -8.63 -2.12 -5.62
N VAL A 46 -9.16 -2.68 -6.71
CA VAL A 46 -9.19 -2.04 -8.02
C VAL A 46 -10.62 -2.05 -8.54
N GLY A 47 -11.20 -0.88 -8.74
CA GLY A 47 -12.56 -0.72 -9.28
C GLY A 47 -13.65 -1.37 -8.42
N GLY A 48 -13.47 -1.46 -7.10
CA GLY A 48 -14.41 -2.13 -6.20
C GLY A 48 -14.17 -3.63 -6.00
N ILE A 49 -13.12 -4.19 -6.57
CA ILE A 49 -12.76 -5.62 -6.42
C ILE A 49 -11.49 -5.73 -5.59
N GLU A 50 -11.58 -6.40 -4.45
CA GLU A 50 -10.44 -6.70 -3.60
C GLU A 50 -9.55 -7.77 -4.25
N LEU A 51 -8.28 -7.42 -4.48
CA LEU A 51 -7.26 -8.28 -5.07
C LEU A 51 -6.29 -8.83 -4.01
N SER A 52 -6.24 -8.23 -2.81
CA SER A 52 -5.39 -8.71 -1.70
C SER A 52 -5.77 -10.10 -1.18
N SER A 53 -7.03 -10.51 -1.35
CA SER A 53 -7.49 -11.84 -0.98
C SER A 53 -7.16 -12.92 -2.03
N GLN A 54 -6.53 -12.54 -3.15
CA GLN A 54 -6.30 -13.42 -4.29
C GLN A 54 -4.89 -14.05 -4.27
N GLN A 55 -4.73 -15.21 -4.90
CA GLN A 55 -3.45 -15.90 -5.07
C GLN A 55 -2.48 -15.03 -5.87
N ASP A 56 -1.20 -15.16 -5.52
CA ASP A 56 -0.08 -14.39 -6.09
C ASP A 56 -0.17 -12.88 -5.84
N PHE A 57 -1.04 -12.42 -4.94
CA PHE A 57 -1.01 -11.03 -4.47
C PHE A 57 0.36 -10.68 -3.89
N PHE A 58 0.88 -9.52 -4.31
CA PHE A 58 2.15 -9.00 -3.84
C PHE A 58 2.08 -7.50 -3.64
N MET A 59 2.74 -7.03 -2.59
CA MET A 59 2.84 -5.60 -2.30
C MET A 59 4.20 -5.31 -1.66
N ASN A 60 4.84 -4.22 -2.06
CA ASN A 60 6.00 -3.67 -1.39
C ASN A 60 5.90 -2.14 -1.33
N GLN A 61 7.01 -1.47 -0.99
CA GLN A 61 7.03 0.00 -0.86
C GLN A 61 6.84 0.76 -2.19
N ILE A 62 7.03 0.11 -3.33
CA ILE A 62 7.03 0.73 -4.66
C ILE A 62 5.82 0.28 -5.47
N THR A 63 5.48 -1.01 -5.43
CA THR A 63 4.49 -1.63 -6.31
C THR A 63 3.52 -2.51 -5.54
N ILE A 64 2.30 -2.55 -6.06
CA ILE A 64 1.25 -3.49 -5.69
C ILE A 64 0.89 -4.30 -6.94
N PHE A 65 0.67 -5.59 -6.77
CA PHE A 65 0.32 -6.52 -7.83
C PHE A 65 -0.85 -7.38 -7.36
N GLY A 66 -1.86 -7.55 -8.22
CA GLY A 66 -3.01 -8.41 -7.98
C GLY A 66 -3.61 -8.95 -9.28
N LYS A 67 -4.39 -10.03 -9.18
CA LYS A 67 -5.04 -10.69 -10.32
C LYS A 67 -6.55 -10.73 -10.12
N PHE A 68 -7.33 -10.34 -11.13
CA PHE A 68 -8.79 -10.35 -11.06
C PHE A 68 -9.41 -11.75 -11.17
N ASN A 69 -8.73 -12.72 -11.78
CA ASN A 69 -9.21 -14.11 -11.92
C ASN A 69 -8.04 -15.09 -11.83
N GLN A 70 -8.16 -16.11 -10.97
CA GLN A 70 -7.05 -17.02 -10.66
C GLN A 70 -6.93 -18.23 -11.59
N ASN A 71 -7.97 -18.56 -12.37
CA ASN A 71 -8.11 -19.88 -13.00
C ASN A 71 -8.24 -19.86 -14.53
N ILE A 72 -7.78 -18.81 -15.19
CA ILE A 72 -7.90 -18.65 -16.64
C ILE A 72 -6.55 -18.18 -17.18
N GLU A 73 -6.12 -18.74 -18.32
CA GLU A 73 -4.94 -18.27 -19.04
C GLU A 73 -5.03 -16.77 -19.43
N GLU A 74 -6.25 -16.21 -19.38
CA GLU A 74 -6.59 -14.81 -19.67
C GLU A 74 -6.82 -13.97 -18.40
N ALA A 75 -6.12 -14.27 -17.30
CA ALA A 75 -6.21 -13.47 -16.08
C ALA A 75 -5.78 -12.02 -16.34
N ILE A 76 -6.65 -11.07 -16.01
CA ILE A 76 -6.28 -9.65 -15.98
C ILE A 76 -5.42 -9.40 -14.73
N ILE A 77 -4.24 -8.88 -14.97
CA ILE A 77 -3.26 -8.51 -13.96
C ILE A 77 -3.33 -7.00 -13.76
N ALA A 78 -3.46 -6.57 -12.51
CA ALA A 78 -3.33 -5.18 -12.10
C ALA A 78 -1.99 -4.98 -11.40
N THR A 79 -1.21 -4.02 -11.88
CA THR A 79 0.01 -3.54 -11.20
C THR A 79 -0.14 -2.05 -10.94
N PHE A 80 -0.03 -1.64 -9.69
CA PHE A 80 -0.05 -0.24 -9.31
C PHE A 80 1.34 0.20 -8.82
N ASN A 81 1.91 1.23 -9.43
CA ASN A 81 3.16 1.85 -9.02
C ASN A 81 2.86 3.06 -8.12
N LYS A 82 3.24 2.95 -6.84
CA LYS A 82 2.97 3.96 -5.80
C LYS A 82 3.76 5.26 -6.00
N ILE A 83 4.94 5.18 -6.61
CA ILE A 83 5.83 6.33 -6.81
C ILE A 83 5.34 7.15 -8.01
N ASN A 84 5.03 6.45 -9.10
CA ASN A 84 4.61 7.09 -10.34
C ASN A 84 3.09 7.32 -10.39
N GLN A 85 2.34 6.79 -9.43
CA GLN A 85 0.88 6.84 -9.38
C GLN A 85 0.27 6.35 -10.69
N GLU A 86 0.67 5.15 -11.10
CA GLU A 86 0.31 4.58 -12.40
C GLU A 86 -0.29 3.19 -12.20
N LEU A 87 -1.43 2.95 -12.86
CA LEU A 87 -2.08 1.66 -12.93
C LEU A 87 -1.80 1.03 -14.29
N GLU A 88 -1.18 -0.14 -14.27
CA GLU A 88 -1.06 -1.03 -15.43
C GLU A 88 -2.08 -2.16 -15.31
N LEU A 89 -2.89 -2.33 -16.36
CA LEU A 89 -3.78 -3.48 -16.55
C LEU A 89 -3.26 -4.28 -17.74
N LYS A 90 -2.95 -5.56 -17.50
CA LYS A 90 -2.40 -6.46 -18.51
C LYS A 90 -3.26 -7.70 -18.65
N ASP A 91 -3.56 -8.07 -19.88
CA ASP A 91 -4.24 -9.32 -20.24
C ASP A 91 -3.55 -9.98 -21.45
N SER A 92 -4.23 -10.93 -22.10
CA SER A 92 -3.75 -11.58 -23.33
C SER A 92 -3.78 -10.66 -24.56
N ASN A 93 -4.57 -9.59 -24.54
CA ASN A 93 -4.76 -8.65 -25.65
C ASN A 93 -3.75 -7.51 -25.63
N GLY A 94 -3.17 -7.19 -24.47
CA GLY A 94 -2.12 -6.19 -24.35
C GLY A 94 -1.96 -5.60 -22.96
N ILE A 95 -1.40 -4.40 -22.94
CA ILE A 95 -1.17 -3.61 -21.72
C ILE A 95 -1.86 -2.27 -21.89
N ILE A 96 -2.63 -1.88 -20.89
CA ILE A 96 -3.23 -0.56 -20.76
C ILE A 96 -2.65 0.10 -19.52
N THR A 97 -2.19 1.33 -19.68
CA THR A 97 -1.59 2.12 -18.61
C THR A 97 -2.44 3.36 -18.36
N LYS A 98 -2.74 3.66 -17.10
CA LYS A 98 -3.52 4.82 -16.68
C LYS A 98 -2.77 5.62 -15.64
N GLN A 99 -2.76 6.94 -15.81
CA GLN A 99 -2.24 7.85 -14.79
C GLN A 99 -3.30 8.04 -13.70
N CYS A 100 -2.84 8.11 -12.46
CA CYS A 100 -3.70 8.19 -11.29
C CYS A 100 -3.43 9.45 -10.50
N ILE A 101 -4.47 9.96 -9.84
CA ILE A 101 -4.39 11.13 -8.98
C ILE A 101 -4.85 10.70 -7.59
N GLU A 102 -4.03 10.98 -6.56
CA GLU A 102 -4.39 10.71 -5.16
C GLU A 102 -5.64 11.51 -4.79
N LEU A 103 -6.65 10.81 -4.26
CA LEU A 103 -7.83 11.43 -3.67
C LEU A 103 -7.48 11.76 -2.23
N LEU A 104 -7.33 13.05 -1.93
CA LEU A 104 -7.18 13.50 -0.56
C LEU A 104 -8.50 13.24 0.17
N GLU A 105 -8.46 12.54 1.31
CA GLU A 105 -9.60 12.54 2.21
C GLU A 105 -9.84 13.98 2.67
N ASP A 106 -10.99 14.54 2.31
CA ASP A 106 -11.48 15.79 2.87
C ASP A 106 -11.54 15.62 4.39
N THR A 107 -10.60 16.26 5.08
CA THR A 107 -10.59 16.37 6.53
C THR A 107 -11.68 17.36 6.91
N ASN A 108 -12.92 16.88 7.00
CA ASN A 108 -14.05 17.58 7.64
C ASN A 108 -14.19 17.17 9.09
#